data_AF-A0A3A5JL19-F1
#
_entry.id   AF-A0A3A5JL19-F1
#
_cell.length_a   1.000
_cell.length_b   1.000
_cell.length_c   1.000
_cell.angle_alpha   90.00
_cell.angle_beta   90.00
_cell.angle_gamma   90.00
#
_symmetry.space_group_name_H-M   'P 1'
#
loop_
_entity.id
_entity.type
_entity.pdbx_description
1 polymer ?
#
loop_
_entity_poly.entity_id
_entity_poly.type
_entity_poly.pdbx_seq_one_letter_code
_entity_poly.pdbx_strand_id
1 'polypeptide(L)'
;CIPRSHPQPNQIISVIQHHSEPNSASIPSRRHLYAVLNRHRHAESAKAHFVSRYFAPGAGIPEDPVTGSIHATLVPYWAKRLGCDKLLTYQASARGGWLVCELTKDRVFLSGNAVTFMEAEISIPNAA
;
A
#
# COMPACT_ATOMS: atom_id res chain seq x y z
N CYS A 1 -2.04 -21.00 5.28
CA CYS A 1 -2.67 -19.68 5.53
C CYS A 1 -3.91 -19.64 4.65
N ILE A 2 -5.15 -19.97 5.05
CA ILE A 2 -6.04 -19.56 6.17
C ILE A 2 -7.01 -20.76 6.41
N PRO A 3 -7.39 -21.17 7.66
CA PRO A 3 -8.43 -20.52 8.49
C PRO A 3 -8.13 -20.50 10.01
N ARG A 4 -8.53 -19.47 10.77
CA ARG A 4 -9.92 -19.26 11.22
C ARG A 4 -10.38 -17.80 11.16
N SER A 5 -11.65 -17.67 10.79
CA SER A 5 -12.43 -16.47 10.48
C SER A 5 -12.16 -15.90 9.08
N HIS A 6 -13.12 -16.18 8.19
CA HIS A 6 -13.27 -15.54 6.89
C HIS A 6 -13.28 -14.01 7.12
N PRO A 7 -12.36 -13.23 6.53
CA PRO A 7 -12.44 -11.79 6.65
C PRO A 7 -13.74 -11.31 5.98
N GLN A 8 -14.53 -10.51 6.71
CA GLN A 8 -15.82 -10.02 6.26
C GLN A 8 -15.66 -9.28 4.92
N PRO A 9 -16.50 -9.56 3.91
CA PRO A 9 -16.45 -8.84 2.64
C PRO A 9 -16.67 -7.36 2.92
N ASN A 10 -15.75 -6.50 2.45
CA ASN A 10 -15.78 -5.02 2.50
C ASN A 10 -15.11 -4.32 3.69
N GLN A 11 -14.13 -4.92 4.36
CA GLN A 11 -13.30 -4.13 5.28
C GLN A 11 -12.46 -3.10 4.51
N ILE A 12 -12.90 -1.84 4.53
CA ILE A 12 -12.08 -0.67 4.21
C ILE A 12 -11.29 -0.34 5.47
N ILE A 13 -9.97 -0.41 5.40
CA ILE A 13 -9.10 0.03 6.50
C ILE A 13 -8.54 1.39 6.12
N SER A 14 -8.99 2.42 6.81
CA SER A 14 -8.36 3.74 6.80
C SER A 14 -7.20 3.73 7.79
N VAL A 15 -5.96 3.61 7.28
CA VAL A 15 -4.76 3.77 8.11
C VAL A 15 -4.42 5.26 8.17
N ILE A 16 -5.06 6.00 9.07
CA ILE A 16 -4.70 7.40 9.36
C ILE A 16 -3.39 7.38 10.15
N GLN A 17 -2.27 7.84 9.57
CA GLN A 17 -1.05 8.04 10.35
C GLN A 17 -0.49 9.45 10.15
N HIS A 18 -1.05 10.40 10.91
CA HIS A 18 -0.26 11.30 11.76
C HIS A 18 -1.15 11.84 12.90
N HIS A 19 -0.70 11.66 14.14
CA HIS A 19 -1.35 11.96 15.44
C HIS A 19 -2.66 12.77 15.44
N SER A 20 -3.77 12.11 15.82
CA SER A 20 -4.73 12.46 16.91
C SER A 20 -6.12 11.87 16.63
N GLU A 21 -6.53 10.93 17.50
CA GLU A 21 -7.85 10.28 17.77
C GLU A 21 -8.89 9.99 16.65
N PRO A 22 -9.56 8.80 16.69
CA PRO A 22 -10.61 8.46 15.73
C PRO A 22 -11.99 8.89 16.23
N ASN A 23 -12.64 9.82 15.53
CA ASN A 23 -14.10 9.96 15.62
C ASN A 23 -14.72 10.14 14.23
N SER A 24 -15.73 9.33 13.91
CA SER A 24 -16.13 8.92 12.56
C SER A 24 -17.25 9.75 11.91
N ALA A 25 -17.56 10.95 12.39
CA ALA A 25 -18.81 11.64 12.00
C ALA A 25 -18.68 12.86 11.06
N SER A 26 -17.49 13.25 10.62
CA SER A 26 -17.34 14.33 9.64
C SER A 26 -15.98 14.20 8.97
N ILE A 27 -15.91 13.70 7.73
CA ILE A 27 -14.64 13.64 7.00
C ILE A 27 -14.43 15.02 6.37
N PRO A 28 -13.64 15.93 6.98
CA PRO A 28 -13.43 17.24 6.42
C PRO A 28 -12.37 17.10 5.33
N SER A 29 -12.53 17.87 4.26
CA SER A 29 -11.53 18.08 3.23
C SER A 29 -10.22 18.60 3.84
N ARG A 30 -9.31 17.72 4.26
CA ARG A 30 -7.84 17.91 4.29
C ARG A 30 -7.13 16.71 4.93
N ARG A 31 -6.16 16.18 4.18
CA ARG A 31 -5.00 15.34 4.57
C ARG A 31 -5.25 13.82 4.69
N HIS A 32 -4.78 13.12 3.65
CA HIS A 32 -4.46 11.68 3.52
C HIS A 32 -5.65 10.69 3.65
N LEU A 33 -6.15 10.23 2.50
CA LEU A 33 -7.19 9.19 2.43
C LEU A 33 -6.56 7.87 1.98
N TYR A 34 -6.80 6.80 2.74
CA TYR A 34 -6.28 5.45 2.50
C TYR A 34 -7.44 4.50 2.23
N ALA A 35 -7.36 3.70 1.17
CA ALA A 35 -8.33 2.63 0.91
C ALA A 35 -7.61 1.30 0.77
N VAL A 36 -7.75 0.43 1.78
CA VAL A 36 -7.38 -0.99 1.70
C VAL A 36 -8.64 -1.76 1.35
N LEU A 37 -8.62 -2.53 0.27
CA LEU A 37 -9.76 -3.32 -0.19
C LEU A 37 -9.43 -4.80 -0.03
N ASN A 38 -10.27 -5.52 0.71
CA ASN A 38 -10.13 -6.98 0.82
C ASN A 38 -10.87 -7.74 -0.30
N ARG A 39 -11.56 -7.04 -1.22
CA ARG A 39 -12.22 -7.68 -2.36
C ARG A 39 -11.35 -7.59 -3.60
N HIS A 40 -11.00 -8.76 -4.15
CA HIS A 40 -10.49 -8.94 -5.50
C HIS A 40 -11.55 -8.49 -6.52
N ARG A 41 -11.66 -7.19 -6.78
CA ARG A 41 -12.59 -6.66 -7.78
C ARG A 41 -12.08 -6.88 -9.22
N HIS A 42 -10.78 -7.13 -9.35
CA HIS A 42 -10.10 -7.38 -10.62
C HIS A 42 -9.37 -8.73 -10.57
N ALA A 43 -9.49 -9.51 -11.66
CA ALA A 43 -8.85 -10.82 -11.82
C ALA A 43 -7.32 -10.75 -11.61
N GLU A 44 -6.71 -9.63 -11.99
CA GLU A 44 -5.28 -9.39 -11.80
C GLU A 44 -4.90 -9.47 -10.31
N SER A 45 -5.66 -8.81 -9.43
CA SER A 45 -5.41 -8.80 -7.99
C SER A 45 -5.84 -10.08 -7.25
N ALA A 46 -6.39 -11.09 -7.93
CA ALA A 46 -6.98 -12.29 -7.31
C ALA A 46 -5.99 -13.11 -6.47
N LYS A 47 -4.69 -12.97 -6.74
CA LYS A 47 -3.63 -13.68 -6.03
C LYS A 47 -3.08 -12.92 -4.81
N ALA A 48 -3.47 -11.66 -4.61
CA ALA A 48 -2.93 -10.82 -3.55
C ALA A 48 -3.57 -11.16 -2.19
N HIS A 49 -2.79 -11.24 -1.12
CA HIS A 49 -3.29 -11.39 0.23
C HIS A 49 -4.10 -10.18 0.70
N PHE A 50 -3.75 -8.98 0.20
CA PHE A 50 -4.55 -7.77 0.32
C PHE A 50 -4.28 -6.82 -0.84
N VAL A 51 -5.23 -5.91 -1.09
CA VAL A 51 -5.12 -4.86 -2.10
C VAL A 51 -5.15 -3.49 -1.44
N SER A 52 -4.31 -2.56 -1.90
CA SER A 52 -4.23 -1.19 -1.41
C SER A 52 -4.40 -0.15 -2.52
N ARG A 53 -4.79 1.06 -2.15
CA ARG A 53 -4.70 2.30 -2.95
C ARG A 53 -4.24 3.44 -2.05
N TYR A 54 -3.42 4.34 -2.59
CA TYR A 54 -2.82 5.43 -1.83
C TYR A 54 -3.10 6.79 -2.47
N PHE A 55 -3.79 7.67 -1.72
CA PHE A 55 -4.12 9.03 -2.17
C PHE A 55 -3.53 10.06 -1.22
N ALA A 56 -2.75 11.00 -1.78
CA ALA A 56 -2.15 12.09 -1.01
C ALA A 56 -2.38 13.45 -1.71
N PRO A 57 -3.64 13.86 -1.95
CA PRO A 57 -3.95 15.09 -2.68
C PRO A 57 -3.39 16.34 -1.98
N GLY A 58 -3.26 16.31 -0.66
CA GLY A 58 -2.63 17.40 0.11
C GLY A 58 -1.12 17.56 -0.14
N ALA A 59 -0.46 16.55 -0.71
CA ALA A 59 0.94 16.57 -1.14
C ALA A 59 1.08 16.75 -2.66
N GLY A 60 0.00 17.11 -3.36
CA GLY A 60 -0.02 17.23 -4.82
C GLY A 60 0.01 15.89 -5.55
N ILE A 61 -0.22 14.77 -4.85
CA ILE A 61 -0.25 13.42 -5.43
C ILE A 61 -1.70 12.93 -5.43
N PRO A 62 -2.43 13.02 -6.55
CA PRO A 62 -3.80 12.50 -6.62
C PRO A 62 -3.86 11.04 -6.19
N GLU A 63 -3.00 10.20 -6.76
CA GLU A 63 -2.80 8.79 -6.39
C GLU A 63 -1.36 8.38 -6.70
N ASP A 64 -0.71 7.70 -5.77
CA ASP A 64 0.65 7.17 -5.96
C ASP A 64 0.58 5.76 -6.57
N PRO A 65 1.33 5.47 -7.67
CA PRO A 65 1.31 4.17 -8.31
C PRO A 65 1.61 2.98 -7.39
N VAL A 66 2.70 3.05 -6.61
CA VAL A 66 3.13 2.02 -5.66
C VAL A 66 3.88 2.69 -4.52
N THR A 67 3.36 2.56 -3.29
CA THR A 67 3.90 3.26 -2.12
C THR A 67 4.51 2.25 -1.16
N GLY A 68 5.84 2.24 -1.04
CA GLY A 68 6.52 1.31 -0.13
C GLY A 68 6.22 1.59 1.34
N SER A 69 6.24 2.85 1.76
CA SER A 69 6.15 3.25 3.18
C SER A 69 4.87 2.79 3.88
N ILE A 70 3.72 2.77 3.19
CA ILE A 70 2.45 2.33 3.80
C ILE A 70 2.47 0.85 4.19
N HIS A 71 3.33 0.05 3.55
CA HIS A 71 3.43 -1.38 3.84
C HIS A 71 4.09 -1.66 5.19
N ALA A 72 4.82 -0.69 5.78
CA ALA A 72 5.30 -0.79 7.15
C ALA A 72 4.15 -0.92 8.16
N THR A 73 2.97 -0.35 7.87
CA THR A 73 1.78 -0.44 8.73
C THR A 73 0.82 -1.53 8.25
N LEU A 74 0.66 -1.70 6.94
CA LEU A 74 -0.29 -2.68 6.39
C LEU A 74 0.15 -4.13 6.56
N VAL A 75 1.45 -4.41 6.43
CA VAL A 75 1.96 -5.79 6.52
C VAL A 75 1.77 -6.38 7.92
N PRO A 76 2.15 -5.71 9.03
CA PRO A 76 1.87 -6.22 10.38
C PRO A 76 0.38 -6.44 10.66
N TYR A 77 -0.45 -5.51 10.20
CA TYR A 77 -1.90 -5.60 10.36
C TYR A 77 -2.48 -6.85 9.70
N TRP A 78 -2.11 -7.10 8.43
CA TRP A 78 -2.63 -8.24 7.67
C TRP A 78 -1.97 -9.55 8.07
N ALA A 79 -0.67 -9.56 8.37
CA ALA A 79 0.03 -10.76 8.81
C ALA A 79 -0.62 -11.37 10.06
N LYS A 80 -0.95 -10.53 11.05
CA LYS A 80 -1.67 -10.95 12.26
C LYS A 80 -3.04 -11.55 11.96
N ARG A 81 -3.77 -11.02 10.98
CA ARG A 81 -5.13 -11.47 10.64
C ARG A 81 -5.16 -12.72 9.78
N LEU A 82 -4.19 -12.84 8.87
CA LEU A 82 -4.10 -13.95 7.93
C LEU A 82 -3.28 -15.12 8.50
N GLY A 83 -2.56 -14.89 9.60
CA GLY A 83 -1.64 -15.87 10.21
C GLY A 83 -0.47 -16.21 9.28
N CYS A 84 0.07 -15.20 8.58
CA CYS A 84 1.12 -15.38 7.59
C CYS A 84 2.06 -14.17 7.55
N ASP A 85 3.35 -14.42 7.70
CA ASP A 85 4.36 -13.36 7.70
C ASP A 85 4.85 -12.99 6.29
N LYS A 86 4.69 -13.88 5.32
CA LYS A 86 5.00 -13.64 3.90
C LYS A 86 3.73 -13.30 3.15
N LEU A 87 3.61 -12.08 2.66
CA LEU A 87 2.43 -11.56 2.00
C LEU A 87 2.78 -11.06 0.60
N LEU A 88 2.18 -11.68 -0.42
CA LEU A 88 2.03 -11.08 -1.74
C LEU A 88 0.93 -10.00 -1.68
N THR A 89 1.23 -8.77 -2.08
CA THR A 89 0.32 -7.63 -2.02
C THR A 89 0.23 -6.94 -3.38
N TYR A 90 -0.87 -6.23 -3.63
CA TYR A 90 -1.06 -5.48 -4.87
C TYR A 90 -1.58 -4.06 -4.58
N GLN A 91 -0.89 -3.04 -5.11
CA GLN A 91 -1.39 -1.67 -5.09
C GLN A 91 -2.15 -1.38 -6.37
N ALA A 92 -3.48 -1.33 -6.27
CA ALA A 92 -4.41 -1.17 -7.39
C ALA A 92 -4.57 0.29 -7.82
N SER A 93 -3.46 0.96 -8.09
CA SER A 93 -3.45 2.24 -8.82
C SER A 93 -3.76 2.01 -10.31
N ALA A 94 -3.91 3.09 -11.08
CA ALA A 94 -4.05 2.97 -12.54
C ALA A 94 -2.89 2.21 -13.22
N ARG A 95 -1.67 2.27 -12.64
CA ARG A 95 -0.49 1.54 -13.14
C ARG A 95 -0.38 0.12 -12.58
N GLY A 96 -0.94 -0.12 -11.40
CA GLY A 96 -0.77 -1.36 -10.67
C GLY A 96 0.65 -1.55 -10.12
N GLY A 97 0.79 -2.43 -9.14
CA GLY A 97 2.12 -2.86 -8.68
C GLY A 97 2.07 -3.97 -7.67
N TRP A 98 2.89 -4.99 -7.90
CA TRP A 98 3.04 -6.14 -7.01
C TRP A 98 4.20 -5.93 -6.06
N LEU A 99 3.98 -6.29 -4.80
CA LEU A 99 5.03 -6.33 -3.79
C LEU A 99 4.98 -7.69 -3.07
N VAL A 100 6.15 -8.27 -2.88
CA VAL A 100 6.36 -9.36 -1.92
C VAL A 100 6.82 -8.72 -0.62
N CYS A 101 6.08 -8.96 0.44
CA CYS A 101 6.35 -8.43 1.76
C CYS A 101 6.69 -9.57 2.72
N GLU A 102 7.70 -9.37 3.57
CA GLU A 102 8.02 -10.30 4.65
C GLU A 102 8.07 -9.54 5.97
N LEU A 103 7.17 -9.90 6.88
CA LEU A 103 7.20 -9.48 8.27
C LEU A 103 8.23 -10.35 9.01
N THR A 104 9.22 -9.70 9.58
CA THR A 104 10.07 -10.30 10.61
C THR A 104 9.69 -9.69 11.96
N LYS A 105 10.48 -9.90 13.01
CA LYS A 105 10.13 -9.49 14.39
C LYS A 105 9.63 -8.04 14.48
N ASP A 106 10.43 -7.09 13.99
CA ASP A 106 10.20 -5.65 14.10
C ASP A 106 10.32 -4.92 12.75
N ARG A 107 10.49 -5.66 11.65
CA ARG A 107 10.77 -5.09 10.32
C ARG A 107 9.94 -5.73 9.22
N VAL A 108 9.57 -4.90 8.25
CA VAL A 108 8.94 -5.30 7.01
C VAL A 108 9.95 -5.17 5.88
N PHE A 109 10.27 -6.29 5.23
CA PHE A 109 11.03 -6.30 3.98
C PHE A 109 10.06 -6.21 2.81
N LEU A 110 10.40 -5.40 1.81
CA LEU A 110 9.63 -5.19 0.60
C LEU A 110 10.49 -5.53 -0.61
N SER A 111 9.95 -6.36 -1.50
CA SER A 111 10.59 -6.74 -2.75
C SER A 111 9.60 -6.56 -3.90
N GLY A 112 10.08 -6.09 -5.04
CA GLY A 112 9.30 -5.91 -6.25
C GLY A 112 10.20 -5.97 -7.48
N ASN A 113 9.59 -6.14 -8.64
CA ASN A 113 10.32 -6.09 -9.90
C ASN A 113 10.53 -4.64 -10.33
N ALA A 114 11.68 -4.35 -10.91
CA ALA A 114 11.99 -3.09 -11.55
C ALA A 114 12.21 -3.30 -13.05
N VAL A 115 11.89 -2.28 -13.85
CA VAL A 115 12.13 -2.27 -15.30
C VAL A 115 12.82 -0.96 -15.64
N THR A 116 13.98 -1.03 -16.29
CA THR A 116 14.71 0.15 -16.77
C THR A 116 13.92 0.80 -17.90
N PHE A 117 13.54 2.06 -17.72
CA PHE A 117 12.84 2.84 -18.75
C PHE A 117 13.82 3.61 -19.66
N MET A 118 14.85 4.21 -19.07
CA MET A 118 15.83 5.05 -19.76
C MET A 118 17.18 4.95 -19.05
N GLU A 119 18.25 5.01 -19.83
CA GLU A 119 19.61 5.25 -19.39
C GLU A 119 20.14 6.48 -20.18
N ALA A 120 20.76 7.43 -19.49
CA ALA A 120 21.21 8.69 -20.09
C ALA A 120 22.36 9.33 -19.28
N GLU A 121 23.13 10.19 -19.94
CA GLU A 121 24.15 11.05 -19.31
C GLU A 121 23.59 12.46 -19.06
N ILE A 122 23.83 13.01 -17.87
CA ILE A 122 23.41 14.36 -17.49
C ILE A 122 24.65 15.28 -17.51
N SER A 123 24.74 16.14 -18.52
CA SER A 123 25.78 17.18 -18.59
C SER A 123 25.34 18.44 -17.84
N ILE A 124 26.14 18.88 -16.89
CA ILE A 124 25.93 20.14 -16.17
C ILE A 124 26.88 21.18 -16.77
N PRO A 125 26.41 22.38 -17.17
CA PRO A 125 27.28 23.43 -17.66
C PRO A 125 28.22 23.92 -16.54
N ASN A 126 29.46 24.28 -16.89
CA ASN A 126 30.37 24.91 -15.93
C ASN A 126 29.76 26.23 -15.44
N ALA A 127 29.76 26.44 -14.12
CA ALA A 127 29.48 27.73 -13.54
C ALA A 127 30.58 28.70 -13.97
N ALA A 128 30.20 29.77 -14.69
CA ALA A 128 31.10 30.85 -15.07
C ALA A 128 31.49 31.72 -13.86
#